data_AF-A0A7Z9WE31-F1
#
_entry.id   AF-A0A7Z9WE31-F1
#
_cell.length_a   1.000
_cell.length_b   1.000
_cell.length_c   1.000
_cell.angle_alpha   90.00
_cell.angle_beta   90.00
_cell.angle_gamma   90.00
#
_symmetry.space_group_name_H-M   'P 1'
#
loop_
_entity.id
_entity.type
_entity.pdbx_description
1 polymer ?
#
loop_
_entity_poly.entity_id
_entity_poly.type
_entity_poly.pdbx_seq_one_letter_code
_entity_poly.pdbx_strand_id
1 'polypeptide(L)' 'FPKSPIEDDVQFVAELQEENILVVPGSGFGGPGHFRIAYCVADEVIERALPGFERVFNKVKG' A
#
# COMPACT_ATOMS: atom_id res chain seq x y z
N PHE A 1 10.10 -3.78 -0.47
CA PHE A 1 9.62 -2.42 -0.78
C PHE A 1 9.05 -2.44 -2.19
N PRO A 2 7.75 -2.74 -2.36
CA PRO A 2 7.12 -2.66 -3.67
C PRO A 2 7.11 -1.22 -4.18
N LYS A 3 7.15 -1.06 -5.51
CA LYS A 3 6.99 0.25 -6.14
C LYS A 3 5.53 0.68 -6.03
N SER A 4 5.31 1.93 -5.64
CA SER A 4 3.98 2.55 -5.65
C SER A 4 3.46 2.63 -7.10
N PRO A 5 2.15 2.43 -7.33
CA PRO A 5 1.55 2.61 -8.66
C PRO A 5 1.51 4.07 -9.12
N ILE A 6 1.68 5.02 -8.20
CA ILE A 6 1.78 6.47 -8.45
C ILE A 6 3.08 7.02 -7.87
N GLU A 7 3.53 8.18 -8.35
CA GLU A 7 4.79 8.79 -7.90
C GLU A 7 4.77 9.19 -6.43
N ASP A 8 3.64 9.72 -5.95
CA ASP A 8 3.42 10.07 -4.54
C ASP A 8 3.07 8.81 -3.72
N ASP A 9 4.08 8.22 -3.07
CA ASP A 9 3.89 7.07 -2.19
C ASP A 9 3.09 7.40 -0.94
N VAL A 10 3.13 8.64 -0.46
CA VAL A 10 2.36 9.07 0.71
C VAL A 10 0.87 9.09 0.38
N GLN A 11 0.49 9.62 -0.78
CA GLN A 11 -0.89 9.56 -1.27
C GLN A 11 -1.35 8.11 -1.43
N PHE A 12 -0.54 7.24 -2.04
CA PHE A 12 -0.91 5.84 -2.20
C PHE A 12 -1.13 5.13 -0.86
N VAL A 13 -0.28 5.39 0.14
CA VAL A 13 -0.47 4.86 1.49
C VAL A 13 -1.75 5.41 2.13
N ALA A 14 -2.07 6.70 1.96
CA ALA A 14 -3.30 7.28 2.48
C ALA A 14 -4.56 6.61 1.88
N GLU A 15 -4.54 6.32 0.58
CA GLU A 15 -5.64 5.60 -0.08
C GLU A 15 -5.82 4.16 0.45
N LEU A 16 -4.73 3.47 0.77
CA LEU A 16 -4.79 2.16 1.42
C LEU A 16 -5.35 2.23 2.85
N GLN A 17 -5.11 3.34 3.57
CA GLN A 17 -5.64 3.52 4.92
C GLN A 17 -7.18 3.58 4.94
N GLU A 18 -7.80 4.16 3.92
CA GLU A 18 -9.27 4.17 3.76
C GLU A 18 -9.86 2.75 3.60
N GLU A 19 -9.05 1.81 3.10
CA GLU A 19 -9.39 0.38 3.01
C GLU A 19 -8.98 -0.43 4.24
N ASN A 20 -8.60 0.23 5.34
CA ASN A 20 -8.04 -0.37 6.57
C ASN A 20 -6.74 -1.17 6.34
N ILE A 21 -5.97 -0.81 5.31
CA ILE A 21 -4.68 -1.45 4.98
C ILE A 21 -3.56 -0.50 5.40
N LEU A 22 -2.86 -0.83 6.48
CA LEU A 22 -1.79 -0.01 7.04
C LEU A 22 -0.44 -0.44 6.48
N VAL A 23 0.13 0.40 5.62
CA VAL A 23 1.49 0.29 5.09
C VAL A 23 2.29 1.56 5.41
N VAL A 24 3.61 1.55 5.16
CA VAL A 24 4.47 2.71 5.44
C VAL A 24 5.03 3.28 4.15
N PRO A 25 4.99 4.61 3.92
CA PRO A 25 5.60 5.22 2.74
C PRO A 25 7.12 4.98 2.73
N GLY A 26 7.65 4.69 1.56
CA GLY A 26 9.07 4.46 1.33
C GLY A 26 9.90 5.74 1.45
N SER A 27 9.27 6.90 1.28
CA SER A 27 9.87 8.21 1.51
C SER A 27 10.48 8.34 2.92
N GLY A 28 9.87 7.73 3.94
CA GLY A 28 10.43 7.68 5.31
C GLY A 28 11.70 6.84 5.47
N PHE A 29 12.07 6.06 4.45
CA PHE A 29 13.24 5.17 4.41
C PHE A 29 14.23 5.52 3.28
N GLY A 30 14.10 6.70 2.66
CA GLY A 30 14.96 7.09 1.53
C GLY A 30 14.64 6.38 0.21
N GLY A 31 13.46 5.78 0.09
CA GLY A 31 12.97 5.13 -1.13
C GLY A 31 11.65 5.73 -1.63
N PRO A 32 11.61 7.01 -2.06
CA PRO A 32 10.41 7.64 -2.59
C PRO A 32 9.82 6.85 -3.77
N GLY A 33 8.50 6.93 -3.96
CA GLY A 33 7.78 6.15 -4.96
C GLY A 33 7.73 4.63 -4.66
N HIS A 34 8.08 4.21 -3.44
CA HIS A 34 7.91 2.84 -2.95
C HIS A 34 7.16 2.86 -1.61
N PHE A 35 6.75 1.68 -1.14
CA PHE A 35 6.17 1.53 0.19
C PHE A 35 6.65 0.23 0.86
N ARG A 36 6.40 0.10 2.17
CA ARG A 36 6.78 -1.07 2.97
C ARG A 36 5.56 -1.75 3.53
N ILE A 37 5.48 -3.06 3.31
CA ILE A 37 4.45 -3.95 3.87
C ILE A 37 5.13 -4.89 4.87
N ALA A 38 4.58 -5.00 6.07
CA ALA A 38 4.94 -6.08 7.00
C ALA A 38 4.05 -7.29 6.72
N TYR A 39 4.66 -8.46 6.50
CA TYR A 39 3.94 -9.71 6.21
C TYR A 39 4.00 -10.70 7.37
N CYS A 40 4.62 -10.33 8.50
CA CYS A 40 4.65 -11.13 9.73
C CYS A 40 3.31 -11.08 10.49
N VAL A 41 2.24 -11.41 9.78
CA VAL A 41 0.86 -11.50 10.25
C VAL A 41 0.28 -12.84 9.78
N ALA A 42 -0.92 -13.20 10.24
CA ALA A 42 -1.58 -14.42 9.76
C ALA A 42 -1.93 -14.30 8.26
N ASP A 43 -1.88 -15.41 7.54
CA ASP A 43 -2.21 -15.47 6.10
C ASP A 43 -3.62 -14.92 5.82
N GLU A 44 -4.59 -15.18 6.71
CA GLU A 44 -5.96 -14.64 6.62
C GLU A 44 -5.96 -13.09 6.55
N VAL A 45 -5.07 -12.42 7.29
CA VAL A 45 -4.97 -10.95 7.25
C VAL A 45 -4.48 -10.49 5.87
N ILE A 46 -3.53 -11.21 5.28
CA ILE A 46 -3.00 -10.92 3.95
C ILE A 46 -4.10 -11.14 2.90
N GLU A 47 -4.78 -12.28 2.94
CA GLU A 47 -5.86 -12.64 2.01
C GLU A 47 -7.00 -11.62 2.05
N ARG A 48 -7.42 -11.19 3.26
CA ARG A 48 -8.49 -10.20 3.44
C ARG A 48 -8.10 -8.80 2.96
N ALA A 49 -6.80 -8.49 2.90
CA ALA A 49 -6.32 -7.21 2.38
C ALA A 49 -6.31 -7.17 0.84
N LEU A 50 -6.22 -8.32 0.14
CA LEU A 50 -6.09 -8.38 -1.32
C LEU A 50 -7.19 -7.59 -2.07
N PRO A 51 -8.49 -7.71 -1.74
CA PRO A 51 -9.53 -6.94 -2.44
C PRO A 51 -9.43 -5.43 -2.21
N GLY A 52 -8.96 -5.00 -1.03
CA GLY A 52 -8.75 -3.57 -0.74
C GLY A 52 -7.57 -2.99 -1.53
N PHE A 53 -6.48 -3.76 -1.63
CA PHE A 53 -5.37 -3.41 -2.54
C PHE A 53 -5.87 -3.27 -3.98
N GLU A 54 -6.66 -4.22 -4.50
CA GLU A 54 -7.20 -4.15 -5.87
C GLU A 54 -8.04 -2.89 -6.11
N ARG A 55 -8.95 -2.54 -5.19
CA ARG A 55 -9.75 -1.31 -5.29
C ARG A 55 -8.89 -0.06 -5.37
N VAL A 56 -7.90 0.07 -4.49
CA VAL A 56 -7.01 1.24 -4.47
C VAL A 56 -6.14 1.28 -5.72
N PHE A 57 -5.60 0.14 -6.16
CA PHE A 57 -4.82 0.07 -7.40
C PHE A 57 -5.63 0.53 -8.62
N ASN A 58 -6.89 0.12 -8.73
CA ASN A 58 -7.77 0.54 -9.79
C ASN A 58 -8.16 2.02 -9.67
N LYS A 59 -8.37 2.52 -8.44
CA LYS A 59 -8.69 3.93 -8.16
C LYS A 59 -7.58 4.89 -8.56
N VAL A 60 -6.31 4.54 -8.32
CA VAL A 60 -5.16 5.45 -8.56
C VAL A 60 -4.55 5.32 -9.95
N LYS A 61 -4.85 4.24 -10.68
CA LYS A 61 -4.38 4.03 -12.06
C LYS A 61 -5.42 4.38 -13.14
N GLY A 62 -6.69 4.44 -12.78
CA GLY A 62 -7.76 4.96 -13.64
C GLY A 62 -7.74 6.48 -13.69
#